data_AF-A0A8J8A2C2-F1
#
_entry.id   AF-A0A8J8A2C2-F1
#
_cell.length_a   1.000
_cell.length_b   1.000
_cell.length_c   1.000
_cell.angle_alpha   90.00
_cell.angle_beta   90.00
_cell.angle_gamma   90.00
#
_symmetry.space_group_name_H-M   'P 1'
#
loop_
_entity.id
_entity.type
_entity.pdbx_description
1 polymer ?
#
loop_
_entity_poly.entity_id
_entity_poly.type
_entity_poly.pdbx_seq_one_letter_code
_entity_poly.pdbx_strand_id
1 'polypeptide(L)'
;MAEFVAVDASKHQGEDGVYLVGVALEITSGSDFDNHYFEQVDEFTDKYDIELGHNIIKSEDLQNRVPSFKITEAVNDIIAGLANNPAIRNMHISIGWYDDDVTVGENGKEISGIRYTDDYLSQFFPIITLWDFHRNTADWDDFPEEAWLDNVQGKITKAWKYVGNEFDLNIVPHGDSTYPSLSTADIISNNLARTLPKHKDYQELPSAAHGTITGEYLDDSGPRVNAESVNETHEDADHIVPTHRYSIQSELHFPHPVMFIYDDVFTDFGRKVLPQTDFHAYARKWAQDNAGCVVKMEPHRLPSVVRSGDHIVYTRGTDTDVPELLRDLNPSKDIHILNTDDFLEEVEYE
;
A
#
# COMPACT_ATOMS: atom_id res chain seq x y z
N MET A 1 10.20 -4.89 14.58
CA MET A 1 9.63 -3.55 14.29
C MET A 1 8.79 -3.12 15.48
N ALA A 2 8.74 -1.81 15.74
CA ALA A 2 7.89 -1.21 16.78
C ALA A 2 6.39 -1.31 16.40
N GLU A 3 5.51 -0.68 17.18
CA GLU A 3 4.09 -0.56 16.81
C GLU A 3 3.93 0.43 15.65
N PHE A 4 3.07 0.13 14.68
CA PHE A 4 2.82 0.99 13.51
C PHE A 4 1.43 0.74 12.91
N VAL A 5 1.01 1.63 12.02
CA VAL A 5 -0.23 1.46 11.22
C VAL A 5 0.15 1.12 9.78
N ALA A 6 -0.40 0.04 9.22
CA ALA A 6 -0.30 -0.26 7.79
C ALA A 6 -1.62 0.08 7.11
N VAL A 7 -1.57 0.83 5.99
CA VAL A 7 -2.77 1.31 5.31
C VAL A 7 -2.69 1.08 3.82
N ASP A 8 -3.76 0.51 3.27
CA ASP A 8 -3.96 0.41 1.84
C ASP A 8 -5.43 0.61 1.45
N ALA A 9 -5.69 0.81 0.15
CA ALA A 9 -7.00 1.05 -0.38
C ALA A 9 -7.22 0.42 -1.76
N SER A 10 -8.40 -0.14 -1.93
CA SER A 10 -8.88 -0.71 -3.18
C SER A 10 -10.07 0.04 -3.73
N LYS A 11 -10.20 0.04 -5.06
CA LYS A 11 -11.32 0.64 -5.77
C LYS A 11 -12.27 -0.42 -6.30
N HIS A 12 -13.56 -0.23 -6.07
CA HIS A 12 -14.61 -0.91 -6.82
C HIS A 12 -15.17 -0.02 -7.93
N GLN A 13 -15.37 -0.59 -9.12
CA GLN A 13 -16.07 0.05 -10.21
C GLN A 13 -17.08 -0.95 -10.81
N GLY A 14 -18.36 -0.61 -10.74
CA GLY A 14 -19.47 -1.44 -11.23
C GLY A 14 -20.50 -0.63 -12.02
N GLU A 15 -21.55 -1.32 -12.49
CA GLU A 15 -22.68 -0.66 -13.17
C GLU A 15 -23.43 0.32 -12.25
N ASP A 16 -23.43 0.01 -10.95
CA ASP A 16 -24.13 0.76 -9.90
C ASP A 16 -23.26 1.89 -9.28
N GLY A 17 -22.05 2.14 -9.82
CA GLY A 17 -21.20 3.28 -9.48
C GLY A 17 -19.80 2.91 -8.98
N VAL A 18 -19.16 3.84 -8.27
CA VAL A 18 -17.74 3.77 -7.85
C VAL A 18 -17.64 4.05 -6.36
N TYR A 19 -17.01 3.14 -5.62
CA TYR A 19 -16.65 3.35 -4.22
C TYR A 19 -15.23 2.82 -3.95
N LEU A 20 -14.65 3.28 -2.85
CA LEU A 20 -13.33 2.92 -2.38
C LEU A 20 -13.46 2.19 -1.05
N VAL A 21 -12.59 1.22 -0.82
CA VAL A 21 -12.46 0.52 0.46
C VAL A 21 -11.04 0.70 0.92
N GLY A 22 -10.85 1.35 2.06
CA GLY A 22 -9.56 1.51 2.70
C GLY A 22 -9.51 0.64 3.96
N VAL A 23 -8.37 0.04 4.22
CA VAL A 23 -8.12 -0.78 5.41
C VAL A 23 -6.87 -0.24 6.10
N ALA A 24 -7.01 0.13 7.37
CA ALA A 24 -5.91 0.44 8.27
C ALA A 24 -5.78 -0.68 9.31
N LEU A 25 -4.58 -1.21 9.45
CA LEU A 25 -4.22 -2.25 10.41
C LEU A 25 -3.27 -1.66 11.43
N GLU A 26 -3.68 -1.70 12.69
CA GLU A 26 -2.85 -1.26 13.80
C GLU A 26 -2.09 -2.46 14.36
N ILE A 27 -0.76 -2.45 14.18
CA ILE A 27 0.13 -3.59 14.40
C ILE A 27 0.98 -3.34 15.63
N THR A 28 0.93 -4.27 16.59
CA THR A 28 1.62 -4.17 17.89
C THR A 28 3.05 -4.73 17.87
N SER A 29 3.37 -5.56 16.88
CA SER A 29 4.71 -6.15 16.74
C SER A 29 4.90 -6.58 15.29
N GLY A 30 5.70 -5.84 14.53
CA GLY A 30 5.90 -6.19 13.12
C GLY A 30 6.61 -7.53 12.92
N SER A 31 7.47 -7.96 13.85
CA SER A 31 8.10 -9.28 13.74
C SER A 31 7.13 -10.43 13.98
N ASP A 32 6.21 -10.28 14.95
CA ASP A 32 5.19 -11.30 15.21
C ASP A 32 4.17 -11.31 14.07
N PHE A 33 3.85 -10.13 13.53
CA PHE A 33 3.02 -10.00 12.34
C PHE A 33 3.63 -10.77 11.16
N ASP A 34 4.90 -10.49 10.83
CA ASP A 34 5.59 -11.10 9.69
C ASP A 34 5.70 -12.62 9.84
N ASN A 35 6.05 -13.12 11.04
CA ASN A 35 6.12 -14.55 11.32
C ASN A 35 4.78 -15.24 11.05
N HIS A 36 3.69 -14.73 11.63
CA HIS A 36 2.35 -15.30 11.41
C HIS A 36 1.93 -15.19 9.95
N TYR A 37 2.21 -14.07 9.28
CA TYR A 37 1.91 -13.90 7.86
C TYR A 37 2.59 -14.98 7.01
N PHE A 38 3.90 -15.19 7.19
CA PHE A 38 4.63 -16.18 6.41
C PHE A 38 4.19 -17.61 6.72
N GLU A 39 3.88 -17.92 7.98
CA GLU A 39 3.28 -19.22 8.35
C GLU A 39 1.95 -19.45 7.60
N GLN A 40 1.08 -18.45 7.53
CA GLN A 40 -0.19 -18.56 6.81
C GLN A 40 -0.03 -18.64 5.29
N VAL A 41 0.95 -17.93 4.71
CA VAL A 41 1.27 -18.04 3.29
C VAL A 41 1.82 -19.43 2.96
N ASP A 42 2.73 -19.98 3.77
CA ASP A 42 3.29 -21.32 3.59
C ASP A 42 2.18 -22.38 3.65
N GLU A 43 1.33 -22.35 4.69
CA GLU A 43 0.18 -23.25 4.82
C GLU A 43 -0.78 -23.14 3.62
N PHE A 44 -1.02 -21.93 3.13
CA PHE A 44 -1.86 -21.67 1.97
C PHE A 44 -1.26 -22.23 0.67
N THR A 45 0.03 -21.96 0.42
CA THR A 45 0.71 -22.43 -0.80
C THR A 45 0.78 -23.97 -0.84
N ASP A 46 1.05 -24.61 0.29
CA ASP A 46 1.02 -26.07 0.44
C ASP A 46 -0.38 -26.65 0.19
N LYS A 47 -1.43 -26.02 0.76
CA LYS A 47 -2.82 -26.48 0.61
C LYS A 47 -3.30 -26.43 -0.85
N TYR A 48 -2.86 -25.42 -1.59
CA TYR A 48 -3.32 -25.16 -2.96
C TYR A 48 -2.33 -25.57 -4.05
N ASP A 49 -1.18 -26.14 -3.69
CA ASP A 49 -0.10 -26.57 -4.61
C ASP A 49 0.38 -25.40 -5.50
N ILE A 50 0.68 -24.27 -4.85
CA ILE A 50 1.08 -23.01 -5.52
C ILE A 50 2.57 -22.81 -5.32
N GLU A 51 3.32 -22.71 -6.41
CA GLU A 51 4.69 -22.21 -6.37
C GLU A 51 4.67 -20.69 -6.47
N LEU A 52 5.28 -19.98 -5.51
CA LEU A 52 5.53 -18.54 -5.57
C LEU A 52 7.01 -18.27 -5.80
N GLY A 53 7.34 -17.29 -6.64
CA GLY A 53 8.72 -16.81 -6.85
C GLY A 53 9.12 -15.70 -5.86
N HIS A 54 8.27 -15.43 -4.87
CA HIS A 54 8.39 -14.35 -3.90
C HIS A 54 7.59 -14.72 -2.65
N ASN A 55 7.88 -14.08 -1.52
CA ASN A 55 7.27 -14.44 -0.23
C ASN A 55 6.03 -13.59 0.11
N ILE A 56 5.73 -12.56 -0.68
CA ILE A 56 4.62 -11.62 -0.42
C ILE A 56 3.50 -11.88 -1.43
N ILE A 57 2.47 -12.61 -1.00
CA ILE A 57 1.33 -12.93 -1.86
C ILE A 57 0.56 -11.67 -2.26
N LYS A 58 0.10 -11.61 -3.52
CA LYS A 58 -0.80 -10.56 -4.00
C LYS A 58 -2.17 -11.10 -4.35
N SER A 59 -3.15 -10.20 -4.39
CA SER A 59 -4.47 -10.45 -4.96
C SER A 59 -4.41 -11.05 -6.39
N GLU A 60 -3.40 -10.71 -7.20
CA GLU A 60 -3.17 -11.26 -8.54
C GLU A 60 -2.62 -12.70 -8.53
N ASP A 61 -1.80 -13.09 -7.54
CA ASP A 61 -1.28 -14.45 -7.43
C ASP A 61 -2.42 -15.45 -7.22
N LEU A 62 -3.39 -15.07 -6.38
CA LEU A 62 -4.61 -15.85 -6.15
C LEU A 62 -5.39 -16.07 -7.46
N GLN A 63 -5.49 -15.05 -8.31
CA GLN A 63 -6.22 -15.14 -9.58
C GLN A 63 -5.50 -15.98 -10.63
N ASN A 64 -4.17 -15.90 -10.67
CA ASN A 64 -3.37 -16.52 -11.73
C ASN A 64 -2.93 -17.94 -11.41
N ARG A 65 -2.80 -18.29 -10.12
CA ARG A 65 -2.21 -19.56 -9.69
C ARG A 65 -3.21 -20.53 -9.07
N VAL A 66 -4.36 -20.05 -8.57
CA VAL A 66 -5.43 -20.92 -8.07
C VAL A 66 -6.38 -21.29 -9.22
N PRO A 67 -6.74 -22.58 -9.39
CA PRO A 67 -7.79 -22.98 -10.33
C PRO A 67 -9.09 -22.20 -10.09
N SER A 68 -9.67 -21.65 -11.15
CA SER A 68 -10.84 -20.75 -11.06
C SER A 68 -12.04 -21.30 -10.28
N PHE A 69 -12.22 -22.63 -10.21
CA PHE A 69 -13.29 -23.27 -9.45
C PHE A 69 -13.02 -23.38 -7.93
N LYS A 70 -11.79 -23.08 -7.48
CA LYS A 70 -11.38 -23.02 -6.07
C LYS A 70 -11.12 -21.59 -5.58
N ILE A 71 -11.16 -20.59 -6.46
CA ILE A 71 -10.67 -19.24 -6.14
C ILE A 71 -11.40 -18.61 -4.94
N THR A 72 -12.71 -18.79 -4.82
CA THR A 72 -13.48 -18.25 -3.70
C THR A 72 -13.08 -18.88 -2.37
N GLU A 73 -12.88 -20.20 -2.35
CA GLU A 73 -12.42 -20.94 -1.16
C GLU A 73 -11.01 -20.47 -0.77
N ALA A 74 -10.10 -20.40 -1.74
CA ALA A 74 -8.72 -19.98 -1.52
C ALA A 74 -8.62 -18.53 -1.00
N VAL A 75 -9.38 -17.61 -1.59
CA VAL A 75 -9.44 -16.21 -1.14
C VAL A 75 -9.96 -16.12 0.30
N ASN A 76 -10.99 -16.89 0.64
CA ASN A 76 -11.53 -16.88 2.00
C ASN A 76 -10.55 -17.45 3.02
N ASP A 77 -9.86 -18.54 2.67
CA ASP A 77 -8.88 -19.17 3.55
C ASP A 77 -7.72 -18.23 3.86
N ILE A 78 -7.10 -17.62 2.84
CA ILE A 78 -5.95 -16.74 3.06
C ILE A 78 -6.38 -15.49 3.85
N ILE A 79 -7.55 -14.92 3.57
CA ILE A 79 -8.03 -13.76 4.32
C ILE A 79 -8.31 -14.11 5.78
N ALA A 80 -8.94 -15.26 6.04
CA ALA A 80 -9.14 -15.70 7.42
C ALA A 80 -7.80 -15.89 8.15
N GLY A 81 -6.81 -16.49 7.51
CA GLY A 81 -5.47 -16.64 8.10
C GLY A 81 -4.79 -15.30 8.41
N LEU A 82 -4.82 -14.37 7.44
CA LEU A 82 -4.17 -13.07 7.57
C LEU A 82 -4.91 -12.09 8.51
N ALA A 83 -6.24 -12.07 8.49
CA ALA A 83 -7.06 -11.17 9.31
C ALA A 83 -7.05 -11.56 10.80
N ASN A 84 -6.82 -12.84 11.13
CA ASN A 84 -6.64 -13.32 12.51
C ASN A 84 -5.17 -13.26 12.98
N ASN A 85 -4.32 -12.46 12.33
CA ASN A 85 -2.96 -12.26 12.80
C ASN A 85 -2.97 -11.65 14.21
N PRO A 86 -2.38 -12.32 15.23
CA PRO A 86 -2.48 -11.90 16.62
C PRO A 86 -1.76 -10.57 16.91
N ALA A 87 -0.90 -10.11 16.01
CA ALA A 87 -0.24 -8.81 16.14
C ALA A 87 -1.16 -7.64 15.74
N ILE A 88 -2.30 -7.89 15.08
CA ILE A 88 -3.28 -6.85 14.75
C ILE A 88 -4.14 -6.57 15.99
N ARG A 89 -4.07 -5.34 16.53
CA ARG A 89 -4.89 -4.91 17.67
C ARG A 89 -6.24 -4.36 17.19
N ASN A 90 -6.21 -3.49 16.17
CA ASN A 90 -7.39 -2.88 15.57
C ASN A 90 -7.33 -2.96 14.04
N MET A 91 -8.49 -3.18 13.42
CA MET A 91 -8.71 -3.08 11.98
C MET A 91 -9.79 -2.02 11.72
N HIS A 92 -9.46 -0.98 10.96
CA HIS A 92 -10.39 0.07 10.59
C HIS A 92 -10.64 0.06 9.09
N ILE A 93 -11.92 0.13 8.72
CA ILE A 93 -12.37 0.05 7.33
C ILE A 93 -13.07 1.37 6.97
N SER A 94 -12.56 2.09 5.98
CA SER A 94 -13.23 3.29 5.46
C SER A 94 -13.87 2.98 4.11
N ILE A 95 -15.16 3.30 3.96
CA ILE A 95 -15.87 3.21 2.68
C ILE A 95 -16.06 4.60 2.10
N GLY A 96 -15.40 4.87 0.97
CA GLY A 96 -15.36 6.19 0.35
C GLY A 96 -16.19 6.28 -0.92
N TRP A 97 -17.08 7.27 -1.02
CA TRP A 97 -17.82 7.58 -2.26
C TRP A 97 -18.27 9.04 -2.26
N TYR A 98 -18.63 9.54 -3.45
CA TYR A 98 -19.26 10.85 -3.63
C TYR A 98 -20.35 10.74 -4.70
N ASP A 99 -21.58 11.12 -4.35
CA ASP A 99 -22.70 11.18 -5.29
C ASP A 99 -22.85 12.57 -5.89
N ASP A 100 -22.71 13.59 -5.05
CA ASP A 100 -22.86 15.00 -5.45
C ASP A 100 -21.63 15.55 -6.21
N ASP A 101 -21.85 16.65 -6.95
CA ASP A 101 -20.78 17.38 -7.61
C ASP A 101 -19.78 17.97 -6.59
N VAL A 102 -18.48 17.84 -6.87
CA VAL A 102 -17.39 18.26 -5.99
C VAL A 102 -16.65 19.43 -6.61
N THR A 103 -16.46 20.48 -5.82
CA THR A 103 -15.62 21.62 -6.18
C THR A 103 -14.16 21.34 -5.80
N VAL A 104 -13.31 21.08 -6.79
CA VAL A 104 -11.90 20.72 -6.58
C VAL A 104 -10.95 21.87 -6.88
N GLY A 105 -10.04 22.13 -5.94
CA GLY A 105 -8.94 23.09 -6.07
C GLY A 105 -9.36 24.57 -6.05
N GLU A 106 -8.36 25.46 -6.01
CA GLU A 106 -8.57 26.90 -5.82
C GLU A 106 -9.35 27.59 -6.95
N ASN A 107 -9.36 27.02 -8.16
CA ASN A 107 -10.08 27.60 -9.29
C ASN A 107 -11.58 27.26 -9.30
N GLY A 108 -12.04 26.47 -8.32
CA GLY A 108 -13.46 26.13 -8.16
C GLY A 108 -13.99 25.25 -9.29
N LYS A 109 -13.20 24.30 -9.79
CA LYS A 109 -13.66 23.41 -10.87
C LYS A 109 -14.61 22.38 -10.29
N GLU A 110 -15.85 22.41 -10.75
CA GLU A 110 -16.87 21.42 -10.43
C GLU A 110 -16.66 20.16 -11.29
N ILE A 111 -16.67 19.00 -10.64
CA ILE A 111 -16.63 17.68 -11.28
C ILE A 111 -17.64 16.76 -10.58
N SER A 112 -18.24 15.83 -11.33
CA SER A 112 -19.16 14.84 -10.75
C SER A 112 -18.52 14.00 -9.67
N GLY A 113 -19.27 13.69 -8.60
CA GLY A 113 -18.82 12.86 -7.48
C GLY A 113 -18.21 11.51 -7.89
N ILE A 114 -18.80 10.82 -8.86
CA ILE A 114 -18.25 9.57 -9.43
C ILE A 114 -16.84 9.80 -9.97
N ARG A 115 -16.66 10.86 -10.77
CA ARG A 115 -15.35 11.22 -11.33
C ARG A 115 -14.37 11.65 -10.25
N TYR A 116 -14.84 12.37 -9.23
CA TYR A 116 -14.00 12.73 -8.10
C TYR A 116 -13.50 11.47 -7.37
N THR A 117 -14.40 10.54 -7.07
CA THR A 117 -14.07 9.26 -6.42
C THR A 117 -13.08 8.46 -7.25
N ASP A 118 -13.33 8.32 -8.56
CA ASP A 118 -12.53 7.50 -9.47
C ASP A 118 -11.16 8.11 -9.79
N ASP A 119 -11.12 9.39 -10.19
CA ASP A 119 -9.92 10.06 -10.70
C ASP A 119 -9.07 10.72 -9.60
N TYR A 120 -9.67 11.16 -8.48
CA TYR A 120 -8.97 11.98 -7.48
C TYR A 120 -8.85 11.26 -6.14
N LEU A 121 -9.98 10.96 -5.49
CA LEU A 121 -10.01 10.41 -4.14
C LEU A 121 -9.24 9.09 -4.06
N SER A 122 -9.36 8.22 -5.07
CA SER A 122 -8.63 6.95 -5.17
C SER A 122 -7.11 7.10 -5.02
N GLN A 123 -6.51 8.21 -5.47
CA GLN A 123 -5.05 8.41 -5.45
C GLN A 123 -4.47 8.66 -4.06
N PHE A 124 -5.29 9.18 -3.14
CA PHE A 124 -4.88 9.52 -1.78
C PHE A 124 -5.81 8.89 -0.73
N PHE A 125 -6.60 7.88 -1.11
CA PHE A 125 -7.55 7.27 -0.18
C PHE A 125 -6.86 6.61 1.03
N PRO A 126 -5.66 6.00 0.92
CA PRO A 126 -4.94 5.53 2.11
C PRO A 126 -4.68 6.63 3.14
N ILE A 127 -4.46 7.88 2.71
CA ILE A 127 -4.32 9.04 3.62
C ILE A 127 -5.63 9.37 4.31
N ILE A 128 -6.75 9.28 3.58
CA ILE A 128 -8.07 9.52 4.16
C ILE A 128 -8.43 8.42 5.15
N THR A 129 -8.11 7.16 4.84
CA THR A 129 -8.30 6.01 5.74
C THR A 129 -7.46 6.13 7.00
N LEU A 130 -6.18 6.54 6.90
CA LEU A 130 -5.33 6.77 8.07
C LEU A 130 -5.88 7.90 8.96
N TRP A 131 -6.32 9.00 8.35
CA TRP A 131 -6.93 10.12 9.08
C TRP A 131 -8.22 9.70 9.79
N ASP A 132 -9.10 9.01 9.08
CA ASP A 132 -10.38 8.51 9.60
C ASP A 132 -10.16 7.50 10.73
N PHE A 133 -9.19 6.60 10.58
CA PHE A 133 -8.78 5.67 11.62
C PHE A 133 -8.30 6.38 12.88
N HIS A 134 -7.36 7.32 12.77
CA HIS A 134 -6.83 8.05 13.92
C HIS A 134 -7.93 8.81 14.65
N ARG A 135 -8.82 9.49 13.91
CA ARG A 135 -9.94 10.26 14.49
C ARG A 135 -10.93 9.40 15.27
N ASN A 136 -11.21 8.19 14.77
CA ASN A 136 -12.15 7.28 15.39
C ASN A 136 -11.52 6.40 16.48
N THR A 137 -10.23 6.58 16.78
CA THR A 137 -9.56 5.86 17.85
C THR A 137 -9.81 6.52 19.21
N ALA A 138 -10.19 5.72 20.19
CA ALA A 138 -10.59 6.21 21.52
C ALA A 138 -9.41 6.52 22.44
N ASP A 139 -8.27 5.86 22.26
CA ASP A 139 -7.06 5.98 23.09
C ASP A 139 -5.94 6.71 22.32
N TRP A 140 -5.92 8.04 22.45
CA TRP A 140 -4.95 8.92 21.80
C TRP A 140 -3.56 8.90 22.45
N ASP A 141 -3.46 8.42 23.70
CA ASP A 141 -2.23 8.48 24.50
C ASP A 141 -1.25 7.32 24.21
N ASP A 142 -1.65 6.31 23.44
CA ASP A 142 -0.88 5.08 23.13
C ASP A 142 -1.07 4.65 21.66
N PHE A 143 -1.08 5.66 20.77
CA PHE A 143 -1.26 5.47 19.34
C PHE A 143 0.11 5.31 18.65
N PRO A 144 0.26 4.41 17.67
CA PRO A 144 1.53 4.26 16.95
C PRO A 144 1.98 5.55 16.27
N GLU A 145 3.25 5.93 16.43
CA GLU A 145 3.81 7.14 15.80
C GLU A 145 4.12 6.94 14.31
N GLU A 146 4.32 5.70 13.87
CA GLU A 146 4.68 5.36 12.49
C GLU A 146 3.47 4.88 11.68
N ALA A 147 3.36 5.33 10.43
CA ALA A 147 2.39 4.82 9.48
C ALA A 147 3.04 4.47 8.14
N TRP A 148 2.72 3.27 7.65
CA TRP A 148 3.19 2.71 6.40
C TRP A 148 2.04 2.68 5.41
N LEU A 149 2.22 3.28 4.23
CA LEU A 149 1.18 3.39 3.21
C LEU A 149 1.71 2.94 1.85
N ASP A 150 0.88 2.23 1.08
CA ASP A 150 1.21 1.92 -0.32
C ASP A 150 0.89 3.12 -1.24
N ASN A 151 1.88 3.48 -2.07
CA ASN A 151 1.78 4.35 -3.24
C ASN A 151 0.72 5.47 -3.20
N VAL A 152 0.93 6.45 -2.30
CA VAL A 152 0.08 7.65 -2.23
C VAL A 152 0.49 8.68 -3.28
N GLN A 153 -0.51 9.22 -3.98
CA GLN A 153 -0.35 10.27 -4.99
C GLN A 153 -1.47 11.33 -4.89
N GLY A 154 -1.58 12.21 -5.88
CA GLY A 154 -2.66 13.20 -5.95
C GLY A 154 -2.33 14.53 -5.28
N LYS A 155 -3.36 15.23 -4.81
CA LYS A 155 -3.28 16.62 -4.34
C LYS A 155 -3.37 16.71 -2.83
N ILE A 156 -2.74 17.75 -2.27
CA ILE A 156 -2.75 17.98 -0.82
C ILE A 156 -4.16 18.31 -0.33
N THR A 157 -4.65 17.52 0.63
CA THR A 157 -5.90 17.70 1.38
C THR A 157 -5.60 18.22 2.79
N LYS A 158 -6.63 18.51 3.61
CA LYS A 158 -6.39 18.77 5.05
C LYS A 158 -6.06 17.48 5.80
N ALA A 159 -6.64 16.34 5.40
CA ALA A 159 -6.25 15.03 5.94
C ALA A 159 -4.75 14.76 5.76
N TRP A 160 -4.17 15.04 4.58
CA TRP A 160 -2.72 14.94 4.36
C TRP A 160 -1.92 15.76 5.37
N LYS A 161 -2.32 17.03 5.60
CA LYS A 161 -1.63 17.90 6.56
C LYS A 161 -1.78 17.40 7.99
N TYR A 162 -2.94 16.85 8.32
CA TYR A 162 -3.20 16.27 9.62
C TYR A 162 -2.27 15.07 9.84
N VAL A 163 -2.35 14.04 8.99
CA VAL A 163 -1.55 12.83 9.19
C VAL A 163 -0.05 13.10 9.12
N GLY A 164 0.40 14.04 8.29
CA GLY A 164 1.82 14.42 8.23
C GLY A 164 2.33 15.18 9.45
N ASN A 165 1.47 15.62 10.37
CA ASN A 165 1.88 16.16 11.67
C ASN A 165 1.76 15.15 12.81
N GLU A 166 0.87 14.16 12.68
CA GLU A 166 0.61 13.16 13.71
C GLU A 166 1.51 11.91 13.55
N PHE A 167 1.94 11.60 12.32
CA PHE A 167 2.68 10.38 11.99
C PHE A 167 4.05 10.64 11.35
N ASP A 168 5.01 9.77 11.64
CA ASP A 168 6.13 9.51 10.74
C ASP A 168 5.66 8.64 9.58
N LEU A 169 5.46 9.27 8.42
CA LEU A 169 4.89 8.64 7.23
C LEU A 169 5.96 7.94 6.41
N ASN A 170 5.80 6.63 6.23
CA ASN A 170 6.57 5.78 5.32
C ASN A 170 5.69 5.44 4.11
N ILE A 171 5.89 6.15 2.99
CA ILE A 171 5.19 5.83 1.74
C ILE A 171 6.07 4.87 0.95
N VAL A 172 5.59 3.63 0.77
CA VAL A 172 6.35 2.57 0.11
C VAL A 172 5.78 2.35 -1.28
N PRO A 173 6.51 2.68 -2.36
CA PRO A 173 6.11 2.28 -3.70
C PRO A 173 6.12 0.75 -3.82
N HIS A 174 5.03 0.16 -4.30
CA HIS A 174 4.85 -1.29 -4.32
C HIS A 174 4.93 -1.91 -2.92
N GLY A 175 4.35 -1.20 -1.95
CA GLY A 175 4.32 -1.62 -0.56
C GLY A 175 3.62 -2.96 -0.39
N ASP A 176 2.51 -3.17 -1.09
CA ASP A 176 1.74 -4.42 -1.20
C ASP A 176 2.54 -5.63 -1.72
N SER A 177 3.72 -5.41 -2.28
CA SER A 177 4.60 -6.42 -2.86
C SER A 177 5.91 -6.57 -2.08
N THR A 178 6.13 -5.69 -1.09
CA THR A 178 7.35 -5.58 -0.29
C THR A 178 7.10 -5.95 1.16
N TYR A 179 5.98 -5.50 1.74
CA TYR A 179 5.68 -5.65 3.16
C TYR A 179 4.45 -6.54 3.40
N PRO A 180 4.55 -7.57 4.27
CA PRO A 180 3.43 -8.41 4.69
C PRO A 180 2.19 -7.63 5.15
N SER A 181 2.42 -6.57 5.91
CA SER A 181 1.35 -5.74 6.50
C SER A 181 0.56 -4.95 5.46
N LEU A 182 1.25 -4.36 4.48
CA LEU A 182 0.62 -3.67 3.36
C LEU A 182 -0.08 -4.65 2.41
N SER A 183 0.53 -5.81 2.13
CA SER A 183 -0.12 -6.88 1.37
C SER A 183 -1.42 -7.36 2.05
N THR A 184 -1.41 -7.51 3.37
CA THR A 184 -2.61 -7.91 4.12
C THR A 184 -3.71 -6.86 4.00
N ALA A 185 -3.38 -5.57 4.13
CA ALA A 185 -4.33 -4.48 3.92
C ALA A 185 -4.87 -4.44 2.47
N ASP A 186 -4.02 -4.65 1.46
CA ASP A 186 -4.42 -4.78 0.05
C ASP A 186 -5.43 -5.91 -0.12
N ILE A 187 -5.08 -7.13 0.30
CA ILE A 187 -5.88 -8.34 0.08
C ILE A 187 -7.27 -8.19 0.73
N ILE A 188 -7.33 -7.68 1.97
CA ILE A 188 -8.60 -7.44 2.67
C ILE A 188 -9.42 -6.37 1.94
N SER A 189 -8.81 -5.22 1.62
CA SER A 189 -9.51 -4.13 0.93
C SER A 189 -10.02 -4.56 -0.46
N ASN A 190 -9.22 -5.30 -1.22
CA ASN A 190 -9.58 -5.84 -2.53
C ASN A 190 -10.69 -6.88 -2.45
N ASN A 191 -10.68 -7.74 -1.43
CA ASN A 191 -11.77 -8.68 -1.21
C ASN A 191 -13.06 -7.95 -0.92
N LEU A 192 -13.06 -7.04 0.07
CA LEU A 192 -14.25 -6.26 0.43
C LEU A 192 -14.79 -5.48 -0.78
N ALA A 193 -13.91 -4.83 -1.55
CA ALA A 193 -14.29 -4.17 -2.78
C ALA A 193 -14.99 -5.11 -3.78
N ARG A 194 -14.73 -6.42 -3.76
CA ARG A 194 -15.38 -7.40 -4.65
C ARG A 194 -16.63 -8.04 -4.07
N THR A 195 -16.67 -8.28 -2.77
CA THR A 195 -17.70 -9.06 -2.08
C THR A 195 -18.84 -8.21 -1.55
N LEU A 196 -18.59 -6.92 -1.27
CA LEU A 196 -19.62 -6.02 -0.78
C LEU A 196 -20.82 -5.93 -1.74
N PRO A 197 -22.04 -5.83 -1.18
CA PRO A 197 -23.27 -5.92 -1.96
C PRO A 197 -23.48 -4.68 -2.84
N LYS A 198 -23.44 -4.89 -4.16
CA LYS A 198 -23.50 -3.83 -5.18
C LYS A 198 -24.84 -3.08 -5.28
N HIS A 199 -25.92 -3.73 -4.83
CA HIS A 199 -27.29 -3.21 -4.94
C HIS A 199 -27.74 -2.43 -3.70
N LYS A 200 -26.88 -2.31 -2.69
CA LYS A 200 -27.18 -1.56 -1.47
C LYS A 200 -26.84 -0.09 -1.65
N ASP A 201 -27.51 0.75 -0.88
CA ASP A 201 -27.08 2.13 -0.67
C ASP A 201 -25.65 2.13 -0.08
N TYR A 202 -24.80 3.04 -0.55
CA TYR A 202 -23.43 3.17 -0.06
C TYR A 202 -23.38 3.37 1.46
N GLN A 203 -24.39 4.00 2.06
CA GLN A 203 -24.50 4.16 3.51
C GLN A 203 -24.60 2.83 4.28
N GLU A 204 -25.03 1.75 3.63
CA GLU A 204 -25.10 0.42 4.25
C GLU A 204 -23.80 -0.38 4.11
N LEU A 205 -22.86 0.06 3.28
CA LEU A 205 -21.62 -0.67 3.01
C LEU A 205 -20.68 -0.79 4.21
N PRO A 206 -20.51 0.20 5.11
CA PRO A 206 -19.67 0.01 6.29
C PRO A 206 -20.19 -1.09 7.21
N SER A 207 -21.51 -1.13 7.44
CA SER A 207 -22.13 -2.20 8.23
C SER A 207 -21.98 -3.57 7.55
N ALA A 208 -22.08 -3.63 6.22
CA ALA A 208 -21.82 -4.86 5.47
C ALA A 208 -20.35 -5.29 5.56
N ALA A 209 -19.40 -4.36 5.46
CA ALA A 209 -17.96 -4.63 5.57
C ALA A 209 -17.60 -5.17 6.96
N HIS A 210 -18.07 -4.50 8.02
CA HIS A 210 -17.92 -5.00 9.39
C HIS A 210 -18.52 -6.41 9.53
N GLY A 211 -19.75 -6.62 9.04
CA GLY A 211 -20.43 -7.91 9.11
C GLY A 211 -19.69 -9.04 8.37
N THR A 212 -19.12 -8.75 7.20
CA THR A 212 -18.31 -9.70 6.43
C THR A 212 -17.03 -10.05 7.18
N ILE A 213 -16.24 -9.06 7.62
CA ILE A 213 -15.00 -9.33 8.35
C ILE A 213 -15.28 -10.10 9.66
N THR A 214 -16.16 -9.58 10.51
CA THR A 214 -16.41 -10.19 11.83
C THR A 214 -17.20 -11.48 11.78
N GLY A 215 -18.01 -11.71 10.74
CA GLY A 215 -18.86 -12.88 10.62
C GLY A 215 -18.27 -14.02 9.79
N GLU A 216 -17.40 -13.72 8.81
CA GLU A 216 -16.87 -14.72 7.88
C GLU A 216 -15.38 -15.02 8.07
N TYR A 217 -14.60 -14.02 8.51
CA TYR A 217 -13.14 -14.14 8.51
C TYR A 217 -12.52 -14.14 9.91
N LEU A 218 -13.10 -13.46 10.88
CA LEU A 218 -12.56 -13.41 12.23
C LEU A 218 -13.09 -14.50 13.15
N ASP A 219 -12.22 -14.97 14.04
CA ASP A 219 -12.61 -15.77 15.21
C ASP A 219 -12.88 -14.87 16.43
N ASP A 220 -13.30 -15.49 17.55
CA ASP A 220 -13.61 -14.77 18.80
C ASP A 220 -12.40 -14.02 19.41
N SER A 221 -11.18 -14.34 18.96
CA SER A 221 -9.92 -13.71 19.39
C SER A 221 -9.35 -12.70 18.39
N GLY A 222 -10.03 -12.49 17.26
CA GLY A 222 -9.61 -11.57 16.21
C GLY A 222 -9.53 -10.10 16.66
N PRO A 223 -8.95 -9.22 15.82
CA PRO A 223 -8.83 -7.81 16.11
C PRO A 223 -10.18 -7.13 16.30
N ARG A 224 -10.19 -5.99 16.97
CA ARG A 224 -11.38 -5.12 16.99
C ARG A 224 -11.57 -4.51 15.61
N VAL A 225 -12.77 -4.59 15.07
CA VAL A 225 -13.10 -4.05 13.75
C VAL A 225 -14.00 -2.82 13.89
N ASN A 226 -13.63 -1.74 13.22
CA ASN A 226 -14.53 -0.60 12.98
C ASN A 226 -14.70 -0.38 11.48
N ALA A 227 -15.86 0.13 11.06
CA ALA A 227 -16.14 0.45 9.68
C ALA A 227 -16.96 1.74 9.55
N GLU A 228 -16.46 2.71 8.79
CA GLU A 228 -17.03 4.06 8.69
C GLU A 228 -17.22 4.50 7.23
N SER A 229 -18.09 5.50 7.05
CA SER A 229 -18.35 6.15 5.75
C SER A 229 -17.52 7.41 5.57
N VAL A 230 -16.98 7.62 4.38
CA VAL A 230 -16.19 8.80 4.01
C VAL A 230 -16.78 9.42 2.74
N ASN A 231 -17.62 10.45 2.88
CA ASN A 231 -18.35 11.07 1.77
C ASN A 231 -18.62 12.57 2.01
N GLU A 232 -19.41 13.21 1.16
CA GLU A 232 -19.78 14.63 1.22
C GLU A 232 -20.57 15.04 2.48
N THR A 233 -21.25 14.09 3.12
CA THR A 233 -22.02 14.33 4.36
C THR A 233 -21.19 14.10 5.63
N HIS A 234 -19.93 13.68 5.48
CA HIS A 234 -19.01 13.51 6.59
C HIS A 234 -18.80 14.84 7.32
N GLU A 235 -18.74 14.83 8.66
CA GLU A 235 -18.65 16.05 9.49
C GLU A 235 -17.46 16.94 9.09
N ASP A 236 -16.38 16.29 8.63
CA ASP A 236 -15.16 16.93 8.15
C ASP A 236 -14.92 16.66 6.65
N ALA A 237 -15.95 16.77 5.81
CA ALA A 237 -15.82 16.58 4.36
C ALA A 237 -14.75 17.49 3.72
N ASP A 238 -14.46 18.63 4.35
CA ASP A 238 -13.40 19.56 3.95
C ASP A 238 -11.96 19.01 4.14
N HIS A 239 -11.80 17.89 4.84
CA HIS A 239 -10.54 17.16 4.95
C HIS A 239 -10.29 16.20 3.81
N ILE A 240 -11.34 15.82 3.08
CA ILE A 240 -11.30 14.86 1.99
C ILE A 240 -10.98 15.57 0.67
N VAL A 241 -11.57 16.74 0.44
CA VAL A 241 -11.44 17.47 -0.84
C VAL A 241 -10.11 18.24 -0.94
N PRO A 242 -9.34 18.11 -2.03
CA PRO A 242 -8.11 18.87 -2.22
C PRO A 242 -8.34 20.38 -2.28
N THR A 243 -7.62 21.11 -1.43
CA THR A 243 -7.70 22.57 -1.35
C THR A 243 -6.50 23.28 -1.98
N HIS A 244 -5.39 22.56 -2.20
CA HIS A 244 -4.13 23.13 -2.72
C HIS A 244 -3.87 22.71 -4.17
N ARG A 245 -3.18 23.57 -4.93
CA ARG A 245 -2.75 23.24 -6.31
C ARG A 245 -1.59 22.24 -6.37
N TYR A 246 -0.83 22.14 -5.28
CA TYR A 246 0.36 21.31 -5.19
C TYR A 246 0.01 19.84 -5.00
N SER A 247 0.82 18.98 -5.60
CA SER A 247 0.71 17.54 -5.43
C SER A 247 1.43 17.09 -4.17
N ILE A 248 1.02 15.95 -3.62
CA ILE A 248 1.77 15.23 -2.60
C ILE A 248 3.14 14.84 -3.20
N GLN A 249 4.21 15.07 -2.45
CA GLN A 249 5.57 14.68 -2.83
C GLN A 249 5.93 13.41 -2.06
N SER A 250 5.34 12.28 -2.46
CA SER A 250 5.50 11.01 -1.75
C SER A 250 6.96 10.56 -1.68
N GLU A 251 7.78 10.97 -2.64
CA GLU A 251 9.20 10.68 -2.68
C GLU A 251 10.01 11.23 -1.49
N LEU A 252 9.50 12.25 -0.79
CA LEU A 252 10.17 12.77 0.41
C LEU A 252 9.95 11.89 1.65
N HIS A 253 8.98 10.96 1.57
CA HIS A 253 8.52 10.08 2.64
C HIS A 253 8.88 8.61 2.37
N PHE A 254 9.77 8.34 1.41
CA PHE A 254 10.26 6.99 1.21
C PHE A 254 11.04 6.53 2.44
N PRO A 255 10.79 5.31 2.95
CA PRO A 255 11.66 4.74 3.97
C PRO A 255 13.04 4.47 3.36
N HIS A 256 14.09 4.81 4.10
CA HIS A 256 15.47 4.62 3.68
C HIS A 256 16.10 3.46 4.44
N PRO A 257 16.96 2.65 3.80
CA PRO A 257 17.59 2.92 2.51
C PRO A 257 16.70 2.64 1.29
N VAL A 258 16.85 3.44 0.24
CA VAL A 258 16.11 3.26 -1.03
C VAL A 258 16.98 2.54 -2.04
N MET A 259 16.42 1.52 -2.70
CA MET A 259 17.00 0.86 -3.85
C MET A 259 16.43 1.44 -5.15
N PHE A 260 17.22 2.27 -5.81
CA PHE A 260 16.91 2.86 -7.10
C PHE A 260 17.29 1.89 -8.23
N ILE A 261 16.29 1.31 -8.89
CA ILE A 261 16.49 0.43 -10.04
C ILE A 261 16.62 1.28 -11.30
N TYR A 262 17.82 1.30 -11.89
CA TYR A 262 18.07 1.94 -13.17
C TYR A 262 18.01 0.93 -14.31
N ASP A 263 17.19 1.26 -15.30
CA ASP A 263 17.07 0.47 -16.52
C ASP A 263 16.67 1.38 -17.68
N ASP A 264 17.51 1.43 -18.71
CA ASP A 264 17.26 2.13 -19.97
C ASP A 264 17.00 1.18 -21.15
N VAL A 265 17.14 -0.14 -20.92
CA VAL A 265 16.95 -1.18 -21.93
C VAL A 265 15.46 -1.54 -22.05
N PHE A 266 14.76 -1.76 -20.94
CA PHE A 266 13.33 -2.02 -20.98
C PHE A 266 12.53 -0.70 -21.07
N THR A 267 12.31 -0.27 -22.32
CA THR A 267 11.37 0.82 -22.66
C THR A 267 9.93 0.50 -22.22
N ASP A 268 8.98 1.42 -22.45
CA ASP A 268 7.61 1.42 -21.89
C ASP A 268 6.85 0.08 -21.87
N PHE A 269 7.12 -0.86 -22.77
CA PHE A 269 6.54 -2.21 -22.75
C PHE A 269 7.09 -3.13 -21.65
N GLY A 270 8.37 -3.02 -21.28
CA GLY A 270 8.98 -3.88 -20.25
C GLY A 270 8.75 -3.38 -18.82
N ARG A 271 8.19 -2.17 -18.63
CA ARG A 271 7.80 -1.63 -17.31
C ARG A 271 6.83 -2.54 -16.54
N LYS A 272 6.03 -3.35 -17.24
CA LYS A 272 5.12 -4.32 -16.62
C LYS A 272 5.78 -5.67 -16.31
N VAL A 273 6.84 -6.01 -17.04
CA VAL A 273 7.50 -7.32 -16.93
C VAL A 273 8.53 -7.30 -15.81
N LEU A 274 9.28 -6.21 -15.67
CA LEU A 274 10.34 -6.09 -14.67
C LEU A 274 9.88 -6.36 -13.23
N PRO A 275 8.76 -5.77 -12.73
CA PRO A 275 8.30 -6.02 -11.36
C PRO A 275 7.95 -7.49 -11.07
N GLN A 276 7.72 -8.29 -12.10
CA GLN A 276 7.38 -9.73 -12.02
C GLN A 276 8.61 -10.64 -12.14
N THR A 277 9.81 -10.08 -12.27
CA THR A 277 11.06 -10.86 -12.34
C THR A 277 11.58 -11.22 -10.95
N ASP A 278 12.31 -12.34 -10.86
CA ASP A 278 12.98 -12.77 -9.61
C ASP A 278 13.91 -11.66 -9.09
N PHE A 279 14.59 -10.93 -9.98
CA PHE A 279 15.41 -9.77 -9.60
C PHE A 279 14.63 -8.75 -8.76
N HIS A 280 13.41 -8.38 -9.18
CA HIS A 280 12.60 -7.46 -8.39
C HIS A 280 12.07 -8.09 -7.10
N ALA A 281 11.86 -9.41 -7.08
CA ALA A 281 11.54 -10.12 -5.84
C ALA A 281 12.71 -10.03 -4.83
N TYR A 282 13.95 -10.27 -5.27
CA TYR A 282 15.15 -10.11 -4.43
C TYR A 282 15.35 -8.65 -3.98
N ALA A 283 15.13 -7.68 -4.87
CA ALA A 283 15.19 -6.26 -4.51
C ALA A 283 14.18 -5.91 -3.41
N ARG A 284 12.93 -6.40 -3.52
CA ARG A 284 11.89 -6.15 -2.51
C ARG A 284 12.18 -6.87 -1.20
N LYS A 285 12.71 -8.10 -1.26
CA LYS A 285 13.17 -8.81 -0.07
C LYS A 285 14.27 -8.02 0.66
N TRP A 286 15.29 -7.56 -0.06
CA TRP A 286 16.33 -6.71 0.51
C TRP A 286 15.73 -5.44 1.15
N ALA A 287 14.77 -4.79 0.48
CA ALA A 287 14.11 -3.60 1.03
C ALA A 287 13.31 -3.92 2.29
N GLN A 288 12.60 -5.05 2.34
CA GLN A 288 11.90 -5.52 3.53
C GLN A 288 12.90 -5.73 4.69
N ASP A 289 13.98 -6.47 4.45
CA ASP A 289 15.00 -6.83 5.46
C ASP A 289 15.72 -5.58 6.01
N ASN A 290 15.80 -4.51 5.22
CA ASN A 290 16.43 -3.25 5.58
C ASN A 290 15.45 -2.13 5.95
N ALA A 291 14.14 -2.41 6.08
CA ALA A 291 13.10 -1.42 6.32
C ALA A 291 13.13 -0.22 5.34
N GLY A 292 13.42 -0.49 4.06
CA GLY A 292 13.57 0.48 2.99
C GLY A 292 12.50 0.39 1.89
N CYS A 293 12.81 0.82 0.67
CA CYS A 293 11.90 0.59 -0.47
C CYS A 293 12.63 0.44 -1.79
N VAL A 294 11.93 -0.12 -2.79
CA VAL A 294 12.43 -0.27 -4.16
C VAL A 294 11.68 0.68 -5.08
N VAL A 295 12.41 1.51 -5.82
CA VAL A 295 11.82 2.47 -6.74
C VAL A 295 12.53 2.46 -8.07
N LYS A 296 11.78 2.73 -9.15
CA LYS A 296 12.42 2.99 -10.44
C LYS A 296 13.19 4.31 -10.36
N MET A 297 14.45 4.29 -10.82
CA MET A 297 15.28 5.49 -10.84
C MET A 297 14.76 6.47 -11.90
N GLU A 298 14.42 7.68 -11.44
CA GLU A 298 14.15 8.83 -12.29
C GLU A 298 15.28 9.86 -12.11
N PRO A 299 16.25 9.97 -13.05
CA PRO A 299 17.45 10.79 -12.86
C PRO A 299 17.19 12.24 -12.47
N HIS A 300 16.08 12.81 -12.94
CA HIS A 300 15.70 14.20 -12.65
C HIS A 300 15.17 14.43 -11.23
N ARG A 301 14.75 13.38 -10.50
CA ARG A 301 14.22 13.45 -9.12
C ARG A 301 15.23 13.03 -8.06
N LEU A 302 16.25 12.29 -8.46
CA LEU A 302 17.20 11.67 -7.53
C LEU A 302 17.91 12.67 -6.60
N PRO A 303 18.37 13.86 -7.04
CA PRO A 303 19.09 14.79 -6.16
C PRO A 303 18.31 15.24 -4.91
N SER A 304 16.98 15.35 -5.02
CA SER A 304 16.09 15.77 -3.92
C SER A 304 15.71 14.67 -2.94
N VAL A 305 15.92 13.40 -3.30
CA VAL A 305 15.39 12.24 -2.55
C VAL A 305 16.50 11.39 -1.96
N VAL A 306 17.61 11.22 -2.67
CA VAL A 306 18.68 10.30 -2.26
C VAL A 306 19.32 10.68 -0.92
N ARG A 307 19.62 9.70 -0.07
CA ARG A 307 20.31 9.81 1.22
C ARG A 307 21.52 8.88 1.25
N SER A 308 22.38 9.05 2.27
CA SER A 308 23.50 8.11 2.49
C SER A 308 22.95 6.73 2.87
N GLY A 309 23.54 5.67 2.31
CA GLY A 309 23.08 4.28 2.46
C GLY A 309 22.12 3.82 1.36
N ASP A 310 21.70 4.71 0.46
CA ASP A 310 20.89 4.34 -0.70
C ASP A 310 21.72 3.59 -1.75
N HIS A 311 21.04 2.73 -2.50
CA HIS A 311 21.63 1.89 -3.53
C HIS A 311 21.10 2.27 -4.91
N ILE A 312 21.96 2.34 -5.91
CA ILE A 312 21.58 2.39 -7.32
C ILE A 312 21.97 1.06 -7.95
N VAL A 313 20.98 0.28 -8.35
CA VAL A 313 21.20 -1.02 -9.01
C VAL A 313 20.81 -0.88 -10.48
N TYR A 314 21.73 -1.19 -11.39
CA TYR A 314 21.45 -1.15 -12.82
C TYR A 314 21.33 -2.55 -13.44
N THR A 315 20.39 -2.68 -14.40
CA THR A 315 20.14 -3.93 -15.12
C THR A 315 21.25 -4.25 -16.11
N ARG A 316 21.48 -5.54 -16.37
CA ARG A 316 22.46 -5.96 -17.39
C ARG A 316 22.10 -5.41 -18.77
N GLY A 317 23.06 -4.72 -19.38
CA GLY A 317 22.90 -4.10 -20.69
C GLY A 317 22.58 -2.60 -20.65
N THR A 318 22.32 -2.06 -19.45
CA THR A 318 22.15 -0.62 -19.21
C THR A 318 23.49 0.10 -19.14
N ASP A 319 23.53 1.36 -19.59
CA ASP A 319 24.71 2.23 -19.50
C ASP A 319 24.99 2.65 -18.03
N THR A 320 26.24 2.58 -17.59
CA THR A 320 26.65 2.95 -16.23
C THR A 320 26.89 4.45 -16.05
N ASP A 321 27.00 5.21 -17.14
CA ASP A 321 27.34 6.63 -17.11
C ASP A 321 26.36 7.45 -16.25
N VAL A 322 25.06 7.13 -16.29
CA VAL A 322 24.04 7.87 -15.54
C VAL A 322 24.11 7.60 -14.02
N PRO A 323 24.10 6.33 -13.54
CA PRO A 323 24.35 6.02 -12.13
C PRO A 323 25.63 6.65 -11.57
N GLU A 324 26.75 6.53 -12.29
CA GLU A 324 28.04 7.07 -11.84
C GLU A 324 28.01 8.60 -11.76
N LEU A 325 27.49 9.27 -12.78
CA LEU A 325 27.33 10.72 -12.77
C LEU A 325 26.46 11.18 -11.60
N LEU A 326 25.38 10.48 -11.29
CA LEU A 326 24.49 10.85 -10.20
C LEU A 326 25.16 10.72 -8.83
N ARG A 327 25.96 9.68 -8.60
CA ARG A 327 26.80 9.56 -7.39
C ARG A 327 27.81 10.71 -7.33
N ASP A 328 28.50 10.98 -8.42
CA ASP A 328 29.54 12.02 -8.47
C ASP A 328 28.97 13.44 -8.26
N LEU A 329 27.73 13.68 -8.66
CA LEU A 329 26.99 14.92 -8.41
C LEU A 329 26.47 15.05 -6.95
N ASN A 330 26.52 13.97 -6.17
CA ASN A 330 26.12 13.95 -4.75
C ASN A 330 27.30 13.55 -3.83
N PRO A 331 28.45 14.26 -3.87
CA PRO A 331 29.69 13.80 -3.22
C PRO A 331 29.63 13.79 -1.69
N SER A 332 28.60 14.37 -1.08
CA SER A 332 28.37 14.35 0.37
C SER A 332 27.55 13.14 0.84
N LYS A 333 27.05 12.31 -0.08
CA LYS A 333 26.20 11.15 0.23
C LYS A 333 26.96 9.87 -0.13
N ASP A 334 26.87 8.87 0.73
CA ASP A 334 27.42 7.55 0.45
C ASP A 334 26.38 6.75 -0.33
N ILE A 335 26.53 6.68 -1.66
CA ILE A 335 25.60 6.02 -2.56
C ILE A 335 26.31 4.81 -3.17
N HIS A 336 25.77 3.62 -2.91
CA HIS A 336 26.31 2.38 -3.44
C HIS A 336 25.80 2.16 -4.85
N ILE A 337 26.69 1.79 -5.78
CA ILE A 337 26.31 1.43 -7.15
C ILE A 337 26.65 -0.04 -7.35
N LEU A 338 25.65 -0.84 -7.69
CA LEU A 338 25.79 -2.28 -7.93
C LEU A 338 25.26 -2.61 -9.32
N ASN A 339 25.90 -3.57 -9.98
CA ASN A 339 25.28 -4.23 -11.12
C ASN A 339 24.31 -5.32 -10.61
N THR A 340 23.43 -5.83 -11.47
CA THR A 340 22.48 -6.88 -11.08
C THR A 340 23.15 -8.14 -10.54
N ASP A 341 24.26 -8.58 -11.13
CA ASP A 341 24.96 -9.81 -10.73
C ASP A 341 25.59 -9.61 -9.33
N ASP A 342 26.25 -8.48 -9.09
CA ASP A 342 26.85 -8.13 -7.78
C ASP A 342 25.77 -8.06 -6.68
N PHE A 343 24.61 -7.44 -7.00
CA PHE A 343 23.49 -7.36 -6.05
C PHE A 343 22.94 -8.75 -5.70
N LEU A 344 22.78 -9.63 -6.68
CA LEU A 344 22.27 -10.98 -6.44
C LEU A 344 23.27 -11.81 -5.62
N GLU A 345 24.58 -11.63 -5.83
CA GLU A 345 25.59 -12.23 -4.97
C GLU A 345 25.45 -11.74 -3.52
N GLU A 346 25.25 -10.44 -3.28
CA GLU A 346 25.06 -9.91 -1.92
C GLU A 346 23.83 -10.50 -1.22
N VAL A 347 22.70 -10.66 -1.92
CA VAL A 347 21.44 -11.13 -1.33
C VAL A 347 21.35 -12.66 -1.19
N GLU A 348 22.06 -13.44 -2.02
CA GLU A 348 22.08 -14.91 -1.89
C GLU A 348 22.99 -15.44 -0.77
N TYR A 349 23.95 -14.62 -0.29
CA TYR A 349 24.91 -15.01 0.75
C TYR A 349 24.54 -14.55 2.17
N GLU A 350 23.41 -13.85 2.35
CA GLU A 350 22.79 -13.50 3.65
C GLU A 350 21.64 -14.46 3.98
#